data_AF-A0A7S3RJF1-F1
#
_entry.id   AF-A0A7S3RJF1-F1
#
_cell.length_a   1.000
_cell.length_b   1.000
_cell.length_c   1.000
_cell.angle_alpha   90.00
_cell.angle_beta   90.00
_cell.angle_gamma   90.00
#
_symmetry.space_group_name_H-M   'P 1'
#
loop_
_entity.id
_entity.type
_entity.pdbx_description
1 polymer ?
#
loop_
_entity_poly.entity_id
_entity_poly.type
_entity_poly.pdbx_seq_one_letter_code
_entity_poly.pdbx_strand_id
1 'polypeptide(L)'
;WDSDDPAWVGRASMSLRHRFMTTKNLHWQWFNALAFGLVPEEEGGLSLEATIQELQDMKAAALTYTSNADGWSSHVGLFFHVFGHNSVNSLHLHLVDMDHLGPTYRKLEYKNCSIDAVIKVLEEEMALLKEPPTNDNMLEASTQASTREAR
;
A
#
# COMPACT_ATOMS: atom_id res chain seq x y z
N TRP A 1 3.81 7.86 -23.12
CA TRP A 1 2.87 7.94 -21.99
C TRP A 1 1.52 8.40 -22.52
N ASP A 2 1.52 9.46 -23.35
CA ASP A 2 0.35 9.99 -24.06
C ASP A 2 0.21 9.38 -25.46
N SER A 3 -0.29 8.15 -25.54
CA SER A 3 -0.60 7.49 -26.80
C SER A 3 -1.75 6.52 -26.62
N ASP A 4 -2.75 6.63 -27.48
CA ASP A 4 -3.94 5.77 -27.53
C ASP A 4 -3.74 4.50 -28.38
N ASP A 5 -2.56 4.33 -29.00
CA ASP A 5 -2.27 3.12 -29.78
C ASP A 5 -2.38 1.87 -28.86
N PRO A 6 -3.28 0.91 -29.18
CA PRO A 6 -3.53 -0.26 -28.35
C PRO A 6 -2.29 -1.08 -28.00
N ALA A 7 -1.22 -1.02 -28.80
CA ALA A 7 0.04 -1.69 -28.52
C ALA A 7 0.73 -1.15 -27.24
N TRP A 8 0.45 0.11 -26.88
CA TRP A 8 1.08 0.82 -25.76
C TRP A 8 0.17 0.98 -24.54
N VAL A 9 -1.15 1.02 -24.72
CA VAL A 9 -2.11 1.20 -23.61
C VAL A 9 -2.01 0.04 -22.62
N GLY A 10 -1.60 0.32 -21.38
CA GLY A 10 -1.38 -0.68 -20.33
C GLY A 10 0.05 -1.19 -20.22
N ARG A 11 0.95 -0.73 -21.09
CA ARG A 11 2.39 -1.05 -21.08
C ARG A 11 3.26 0.19 -20.89
N ALA A 12 2.84 1.31 -21.47
CA ALA A 12 3.54 2.57 -21.33
C ALA A 12 3.40 3.15 -19.91
N SER A 13 4.14 4.23 -19.63
CA SER A 13 3.98 4.99 -18.39
C SER A 13 2.55 5.53 -18.22
N MET A 14 2.05 5.54 -16.97
CA MET A 14 0.72 6.07 -16.62
C MET A 14 0.60 7.58 -16.81
N SER A 15 1.69 8.32 -16.68
CA SER A 15 1.73 9.79 -16.83
C SER A 15 3.06 10.24 -17.43
N LEU A 16 3.15 11.54 -17.75
CA LEU A 16 4.40 12.17 -18.19
C LEU A 16 5.55 11.93 -17.19
N ARG A 17 5.25 12.08 -15.90
CA ARG A 17 6.18 11.78 -14.80
C ARG A 17 5.61 10.67 -13.92
N HIS A 18 6.25 9.52 -14.05
CA HIS A 18 5.94 8.32 -13.30
C HIS A 18 7.26 7.74 -12.79
N ARG A 19 7.36 7.59 -11.47
CA ARG A 19 8.52 7.04 -10.78
C ARG A 19 8.09 6.00 -9.77
N PHE A 20 9.04 5.18 -9.36
CA PHE A 20 8.84 4.17 -8.33
C PHE A 20 9.72 4.50 -7.14
N MET A 21 9.17 4.39 -5.95
CA MET A 21 9.94 4.31 -4.71
C MET A 21 9.84 2.90 -4.16
N THR A 22 10.93 2.36 -3.66
CA THR A 22 10.99 1.05 -3.03
C THR A 22 11.87 1.11 -1.78
N THR A 23 11.82 0.08 -0.95
CA THR A 23 12.61 -0.01 0.28
C THR A 23 13.94 -0.72 0.01
N LYS A 24 14.96 -0.43 0.83
CA LYS A 24 16.21 -1.23 0.86
C LYS A 24 16.07 -2.47 1.75
N ASN A 25 15.09 -2.46 2.64
CA ASN A 25 14.83 -3.54 3.58
C ASN A 25 14.10 -4.68 2.86
N LEU A 26 14.77 -5.83 2.73
CA LEU A 26 14.25 -7.01 2.03
C LEU A 26 13.44 -7.96 2.94
N HIS A 27 13.13 -7.56 4.18
CA HIS A 27 12.29 -8.34 5.08
C HIS A 27 10.92 -8.63 4.46
N TRP A 28 10.37 -9.84 4.70
CA TRP A 28 9.15 -10.32 4.04
C TRP A 28 7.92 -9.42 4.27
N GLN A 29 7.85 -8.70 5.40
CA GLN A 29 6.77 -7.73 5.65
C GLN A 29 6.66 -6.65 4.56
N TRP A 30 7.75 -6.38 3.84
CA TRP A 30 7.82 -5.41 2.74
C TRP A 30 7.64 -6.03 1.36
N PHE A 31 7.15 -7.27 1.26
CA PHE A 31 6.93 -7.93 -0.03
C PHE A 31 5.87 -7.21 -0.88
N ASN A 32 4.74 -6.85 -0.27
CA ASN A 32 3.63 -6.13 -0.90
C ASN A 32 2.77 -5.46 0.18
N ALA A 33 1.97 -4.45 -0.19
CA ALA A 33 1.05 -3.78 0.73
C ALA A 33 0.08 -4.73 1.45
N LEU A 34 -0.24 -5.88 0.87
CA LEU A 34 -1.03 -6.94 1.51
C LEU A 34 -0.41 -7.49 2.80
N ALA A 35 0.92 -7.44 2.96
CA ALA A 35 1.63 -8.04 4.08
C ALA A 35 1.90 -7.06 5.25
N PHE A 36 1.56 -5.77 5.08
CA PHE A 36 1.82 -4.75 6.10
C PHE A 36 1.09 -5.08 7.40
N GLY A 37 1.82 -5.07 8.51
CA GLY A 37 1.27 -5.36 9.84
C GLY A 37 0.93 -6.83 10.11
N LEU A 38 1.16 -7.76 9.17
CA LEU A 38 0.80 -9.18 9.34
C LEU A 38 1.92 -10.05 9.91
N VAL A 39 3.17 -9.58 9.88
CA VAL A 39 4.31 -10.35 10.41
C VAL A 39 4.43 -10.07 11.92
N PRO A 40 4.36 -11.09 12.79
CA PRO A 40 4.52 -10.89 14.22
C PRO A 40 5.88 -10.29 14.60
N GLU A 41 5.94 -9.50 15.66
CA GLU A 41 7.19 -8.85 16.12
C GLU A 41 8.24 -9.88 16.54
N GLU A 42 7.82 -11.00 17.13
CA GLU A 42 8.69 -12.12 17.50
C GLU A 42 9.32 -12.84 16.29
N GLU A 43 8.74 -12.69 15.11
CA GLU A 43 9.27 -13.19 13.83
C GLU A 43 10.07 -12.12 13.06
N GLY A 44 10.34 -10.97 13.69
CA GLY A 44 11.07 -9.85 13.08
C GLY A 44 10.19 -8.85 12.34
N GLY A 45 8.86 -8.94 12.51
CA GLY A 45 7.91 -7.95 12.04
C GLY A 45 7.98 -6.62 12.79
N LEU A 46 7.37 -5.59 12.23
CA LEU A 46 7.11 -4.33 12.92
C LEU A 46 5.72 -4.34 13.56
N SER A 47 5.58 -3.63 14.67
CA SER A 47 4.27 -3.29 15.23
C SER A 47 3.42 -2.54 14.20
N LEU A 48 2.09 -2.55 14.37
CA LEU A 48 1.19 -1.78 13.50
C LEU A 48 1.55 -0.28 13.50
N GLU A 49 1.85 0.28 14.68
CA GLU A 49 2.24 1.69 14.83
C GLU A 49 3.52 2.01 14.05
N ALA A 50 4.55 1.17 14.17
CA ALA A 50 5.79 1.35 13.43
C ALA A 50 5.60 1.15 11.91
N THR A 51 4.71 0.25 11.51
CA THR A 51 4.35 0.05 10.09
C THR A 51 3.65 1.27 9.52
N ILE A 52 2.68 1.84 10.25
CA ILE A 52 1.99 3.08 9.85
C ILE A 52 2.99 4.23 9.74
N GLN A 53 3.90 4.37 10.70
CA GLN A 53 4.94 5.41 10.66
C GLN A 53 5.83 5.27 9.42
N GLU A 54 6.29 4.06 9.08
CA GLU A 54 7.10 3.84 7.87
C GLU A 54 6.35 4.25 6.58
N LEU A 55 5.03 4.00 6.50
CA LEU A 55 4.22 4.43 5.36
C LEU A 55 4.04 5.95 5.31
N GLN A 56 3.87 6.60 6.46
CA GLN A 56 3.84 8.06 6.55
C GLN A 56 5.19 8.67 6.12
N ASP A 57 6.30 8.07 6.53
CA ASP A 57 7.64 8.49 6.13
C ASP A 57 7.87 8.28 4.62
N MET A 58 7.41 7.15 4.07
CA MET A 58 7.43 6.89 2.63
C MET A 58 6.62 7.94 1.85
N LYS A 59 5.41 8.27 2.33
CA LYS A 59 4.57 9.34 1.75
C LYS A 59 5.30 10.69 1.79
N ALA A 60 5.86 11.05 2.94
CA ALA A 60 6.58 12.32 3.11
C ALA A 60 7.82 12.39 2.20
N ALA A 61 8.59 11.30 2.10
CA ALA A 61 9.74 11.20 1.20
C ALA A 61 9.32 11.35 -0.27
N ALA A 62 8.19 10.76 -0.67
CA ALA A 62 7.66 10.84 -2.04
C ALA A 62 7.33 12.29 -2.41
N LEU A 63 6.58 12.96 -1.54
CA LEU A 63 6.15 14.35 -1.74
C LEU A 63 7.32 15.33 -1.65
N THR A 64 8.29 15.06 -0.79
CA THR A 64 9.54 15.84 -0.72
C THR A 64 10.33 15.70 -2.02
N TYR A 65 10.45 14.48 -2.56
CA TYR A 65 11.12 14.27 -3.84
C TYR A 65 10.41 15.01 -4.98
N THR A 66 9.09 14.87 -5.12
CA THR A 66 8.36 15.49 -6.23
C THR A 66 8.32 17.01 -6.15
N SER A 67 8.21 17.58 -4.94
CA SER A 67 8.23 19.04 -4.75
C SER A 67 9.57 19.70 -5.06
N ASN A 68 10.68 18.94 -4.98
CA ASN A 68 12.04 19.42 -5.26
C ASN A 68 12.56 19.00 -6.63
N ALA A 69 11.85 18.13 -7.35
CA ALA A 69 12.24 17.65 -8.67
C ALA A 69 11.59 18.49 -9.78
N ASP A 70 12.40 18.93 -10.75
CA ASP A 70 11.93 19.84 -11.80
C ASP A 70 10.78 19.29 -12.65
N GLY A 71 9.76 20.13 -12.77
CA GLY A 71 8.61 19.98 -13.65
C GLY A 71 7.52 19.01 -13.18
N TRP A 72 7.62 18.42 -11.98
CA TRP A 72 6.46 17.79 -11.36
C TRP A 72 5.37 18.82 -11.08
N SER A 73 4.10 18.44 -11.27
CA SER A 73 2.97 19.22 -10.78
C SER A 73 2.82 19.13 -9.26
N SER A 74 1.97 19.99 -8.70
CA SER A 74 1.58 19.90 -7.28
C SER A 74 0.59 18.77 -6.99
N HIS A 75 -0.05 18.19 -8.01
CA HIS A 75 -0.96 17.06 -7.86
C HIS A 75 -0.24 15.73 -8.12
N VAL A 76 0.17 15.08 -7.03
CA VAL A 76 0.86 13.79 -7.08
C VAL A 76 0.00 12.70 -6.47
N GLY A 77 -0.24 11.65 -7.26
CA GLY A 77 -0.86 10.42 -6.82
C GLY A 77 0.19 9.42 -6.35
N LEU A 78 -0.07 8.78 -5.22
CA LEU A 78 0.82 7.81 -4.58
C LEU A 78 0.06 6.48 -4.42
N PHE A 79 0.48 5.46 -5.17
CA PHE A 79 -0.28 4.21 -5.27
C PHE A 79 0.58 2.97 -5.10
N PHE A 80 0.08 1.98 -4.41
CA PHE A 80 0.56 0.61 -4.50
C PHE A 80 -0.31 -0.16 -5.49
N HIS A 81 0.32 -1.07 -6.22
CA HIS A 81 -0.40 -2.18 -6.86
C HIS A 81 -0.38 -3.35 -5.87
N VAL A 82 -1.55 -3.80 -5.43
CA VAL A 82 -1.66 -4.89 -4.45
C VAL A 82 -1.40 -6.23 -5.16
N PHE A 83 -0.90 -7.22 -4.42
CA PHE A 83 -0.64 -8.57 -4.94
C PHE A 83 -1.90 -9.13 -5.67
N GLY A 84 -1.69 -9.77 -6.82
CA GLY A 84 -2.76 -10.12 -7.78
C GLY A 84 -2.99 -9.07 -8.88
N HIS A 85 -2.63 -7.81 -8.63
CA HIS A 85 -2.64 -6.73 -9.63
C HIS A 85 -1.24 -6.22 -10.00
N ASN A 86 -0.24 -6.50 -9.16
CA ASN A 86 1.17 -6.24 -9.42
C ASN A 86 1.65 -6.80 -10.77
N SER A 87 2.30 -5.97 -11.58
CA SER A 87 2.97 -6.41 -12.80
C SER A 87 4.40 -6.90 -12.56
N VAL A 88 5.01 -6.49 -11.43
CA VAL A 88 6.30 -6.96 -10.95
C VAL A 88 6.12 -7.37 -9.48
N ASN A 89 6.60 -8.55 -9.10
CA ASN A 89 6.46 -9.09 -7.74
C ASN A 89 7.47 -8.45 -6.77
N SER A 90 7.30 -7.16 -6.53
CA SER A 90 8.06 -6.39 -5.55
C SER A 90 7.21 -5.26 -5.00
N LEU A 91 7.55 -4.75 -3.83
CA LEU A 91 6.94 -3.53 -3.31
C LEU A 91 7.52 -2.31 -4.04
N HIS A 92 6.65 -1.53 -4.65
CA HIS A 92 6.99 -0.21 -5.15
C HIS A 92 5.79 0.71 -5.04
N LEU A 93 6.02 1.89 -4.46
CA LEU A 93 5.08 2.99 -4.47
C LEU A 93 5.21 3.71 -5.83
N HIS A 94 4.13 3.76 -6.58
CA HIS A 94 3.99 4.54 -7.80
C HIS A 94 3.79 6.01 -7.44
N LEU A 95 4.69 6.86 -7.91
CA LEU A 95 4.55 8.31 -7.87
C LEU A 95 4.08 8.75 -9.26
N VAL A 96 2.88 9.31 -9.35
CA VAL A 96 2.21 9.66 -10.62
C VAL A 96 1.86 11.13 -10.62
N ASP A 97 2.38 11.88 -11.59
CA ASP A 97 1.92 13.26 -11.86
C ASP A 97 0.50 13.22 -12.43
N MET A 98 -0.46 13.70 -11.64
CA MET A 98 -1.91 13.58 -11.90
C MET A 98 -2.44 14.64 -12.85
N ASP A 99 -1.68 15.71 -13.09
CA ASP A 99 -2.07 16.75 -14.07
C ASP A 99 -1.67 16.36 -15.50
N HIS A 100 -0.84 15.32 -15.67
CA HIS A 100 -0.32 14.86 -16.96
C HIS A 100 -0.52 13.35 -17.17
N LEU A 101 -1.76 12.88 -16.96
CA LEU A 101 -2.14 11.48 -17.13
C LEU A 101 -2.27 11.09 -18.61
N GLY A 102 -1.86 9.86 -18.93
CA GLY A 102 -2.06 9.26 -20.26
C GLY A 102 -3.09 8.12 -20.24
N PRO A 103 -3.40 7.53 -21.40
CA PRO A 103 -4.39 6.45 -21.53
C PRO A 103 -4.10 5.21 -20.67
N THR A 104 -2.82 4.94 -20.38
CA THR A 104 -2.43 3.81 -19.52
C THR A 104 -2.87 3.99 -18.07
N TYR A 105 -2.90 5.22 -17.54
CA TYR A 105 -3.45 5.45 -16.20
C TYR A 105 -4.91 4.98 -16.13
N ARG A 106 -5.74 5.41 -17.08
CA ARG A 106 -7.17 5.05 -17.13
C ARG A 106 -7.38 3.55 -17.24
N LYS A 107 -6.60 2.87 -18.09
CA LYS A 107 -6.68 1.40 -18.23
C LYS A 107 -6.28 0.66 -16.95
N LEU A 108 -5.32 1.18 -16.20
CA LEU A 108 -4.77 0.51 -15.01
C LEU A 108 -5.28 1.09 -13.68
N GLU A 109 -6.22 2.03 -13.72
CA GLU A 109 -6.71 2.75 -12.54
C GLU A 109 -7.25 1.80 -11.46
N TYR A 110 -7.90 0.71 -11.88
CA TYR A 110 -8.40 -0.34 -10.98
C TYR A 110 -7.31 -1.04 -10.14
N LYS A 111 -6.03 -0.90 -10.52
CA LYS A 111 -4.89 -1.45 -9.77
C LYS A 111 -4.36 -0.49 -8.72
N ASN A 112 -4.68 0.80 -8.82
CA ASN A 112 -4.10 1.85 -8.01
C ASN A 112 -4.77 1.91 -6.62
N CYS A 113 -4.14 1.30 -5.62
CA CYS A 113 -4.53 1.45 -4.22
C CYS A 113 -3.76 2.62 -3.61
N SER A 114 -4.43 3.69 -3.17
CA SER A 114 -3.73 4.86 -2.63
C SER A 114 -3.02 4.55 -1.31
N ILE A 115 -1.84 5.15 -1.11
CA ILE A 115 -1.13 5.02 0.18
C ILE A 115 -2.00 5.47 1.36
N ASP A 116 -2.86 6.47 1.15
CA ASP A 116 -3.79 6.98 2.16
C ASP A 116 -4.87 5.97 2.53
N ALA A 117 -5.37 5.18 1.57
CA ALA A 117 -6.30 4.09 1.86
C ALA A 117 -5.62 2.98 2.67
N VAL A 118 -4.37 2.65 2.33
CA VAL A 118 -3.57 1.65 3.07
C VAL A 118 -3.33 2.10 4.51
N ILE A 119 -2.86 3.34 4.71
CA ILE A 119 -2.63 3.91 6.04
C ILE A 119 -3.94 3.90 6.85
N LYS A 120 -5.05 4.35 6.25
CA LYS A 120 -6.36 4.39 6.90
C LYS A 120 -6.80 3.01 7.41
N VAL A 121 -6.66 1.96 6.59
CA VAL A 121 -7.04 0.59 7.01
C VAL A 121 -6.20 0.12 8.20
N LEU A 122 -4.89 0.36 8.18
CA LEU A 122 -4.02 -0.02 9.29
C LEU A 122 -4.34 0.78 10.57
N GLU A 123 -4.68 2.06 10.44
CA GLU A 123 -5.14 2.88 11.58
C GLU A 123 -6.46 2.34 12.17
N GLU A 124 -7.41 1.92 11.32
CA GLU A 124 -8.66 1.28 11.73
C GLU A 124 -8.40 -0.07 12.44
N GLU A 125 -7.51 -0.91 11.92
CA GLU A 125 -7.10 -2.17 12.57
C GLU A 125 -6.43 -1.92 13.93
N MET A 126 -5.53 -0.93 14.02
CA MET A 126 -4.89 -0.55 15.27
C MET A 126 -5.89 -0.06 16.31
N ALA A 127 -6.95 0.64 15.89
CA ALA A 127 -8.01 1.09 16.79
C ALA A 127 -8.82 -0.10 17.34
N LEU A 128 -9.18 -1.06 16.50
CA LEU A 128 -9.90 -2.28 16.90
C LEU A 128 -9.13 -3.11 17.91
N LEU A 129 -7.79 -3.18 17.79
CA LEU A 129 -6.93 -3.90 18.73
C LEU A 129 -6.80 -3.22 20.10
N LYS A 130 -7.09 -1.91 20.20
CA LYS A 130 -7.05 -1.15 21.46
C LYS A 130 -8.38 -1.19 22.23
N GLU A 131 -9.48 -1.56 21.60
CA GLU A 131 -10.76 -1.68 22.29
C GLU A 131 -10.76 -2.89 23.22
N PRO A 132 -11.15 -2.74 24.51
CA PRO A 132 -11.33 -3.89 25.39
C PRO A 132 -12.41 -4.81 24.78
N PRO A 133 -12.26 -6.14 24.89
CA PRO A 133 -13.25 -7.05 24.35
C PRO A 133 -14.62 -6.74 24.94
N THR A 134 -15.57 -6.43 24.07
CA THR A 134 -16.99 -6.34 24.44
C THR A 134 -17.50 -7.74 24.78
N ASN A 135 -18.54 -7.84 25.62
CA ASN A 135 -19.11 -9.13 26.04
C ASN A 135 -19.55 -10.03 24.86
N ASP A 136 -19.84 -9.47 23.68
CA ASP A 136 -20.15 -10.23 22.47
C ASP A 136 -18.92 -10.94 21.87
N ASN A 137 -17.72 -10.33 21.93
CA ASN A 137 -16.47 -10.94 21.45
C ASN A 137 -15.98 -12.09 22.36
N MET A 138 -16.40 -12.11 23.63
CA MET A 138 -16.05 -13.19 24.56
C MET A 138 -16.77 -14.51 24.27
N LEU A 139 -18.00 -14.45 23.74
CA LEU A 139 -18.78 -15.64 23.40
C LEU A 139 -18.23 -16.37 22.15
N GLU A 140 -17.72 -15.64 21.16
CA GLU A 140 -17.08 -16.26 19.99
C GLU A 140 -15.71 -16.86 20.31
N ALA A 141 -14.89 -16.16 21.12
CA ALA A 141 -13.57 -16.65 21.53
C ALA A 141 -13.65 -17.92 22.40
N SER A 142 -14.63 -18.02 23.32
CA SER A 142 -14.80 -19.23 24.14
C SER A 142 -15.27 -20.43 23.33
N THR A 143 -16.05 -20.19 22.27
CA THR A 143 -16.59 -21.26 21.41
C THR A 143 -15.53 -21.83 20.46
N GLN A 144 -14.59 -21.00 19.99
CA GLN A 144 -13.46 -21.45 19.17
C GLN A 144 -12.35 -22.15 19.97
N ALA A 145 -12.13 -21.76 21.24
CA ALA A 145 -11.19 -22.44 22.11
C ALA A 145 -11.66 -23.86 22.49
N SER A 146 -12.95 -24.03 22.82
CA SER A 146 -13.49 -25.35 23.19
C SER A 146 -13.54 -26.35 22.02
N THR A 147 -13.56 -25.88 20.77
CA THR A 147 -13.54 -26.73 19.58
C THR A 147 -12.14 -27.14 19.13
N ARG A 148 -11.09 -26.40 19.55
CA ARG A 148 -9.69 -26.78 19.31
C ARG A 148 -9.16 -27.81 20.29
N GLU A 149 -9.66 -27.84 21.53
CA GLU A 149 -9.26 -28.85 22.53
C GLU A 149 -9.97 -30.21 22.36
N ALA A 150 -10.99 -30.28 21.51
CA ALA A 150 -11.78 -31.48 21.25
C ALA A 150 -11.36 -32.26 19.98
N ARG A 151 -10.18 -31.99 19.41
CA ARG A 151 -9.61 -32.69 18.24
C ARG A 151 -8.27 -33.33 18.52
#